data_AF-A0A087UTS1-F1
#
_entry.id   AF-A0A087UTS1-F1
#
_cell.length_a   1.000
_cell.length_b   1.000
_cell.length_c   1.000
_cell.angle_alpha   90.00
_cell.angle_beta   90.00
_cell.angle_gamma   90.00
#
_symmetry.space_group_name_H-M   'P 1'
#
loop_
_entity.id
_entity.type
_entity.pdbx_description
1 polymer ?
#
loop_
_entity_poly.entity_id
_entity_poly.type
_entity_poly.pdbx_seq_one_letter_code
_entity_poly.pdbx_strand_id
1 'polypeptide(L)'
;MSCHEVLTLFMKEYSLPTYNCESKGSICSHSWSDSKARYIYSIEHLYGKRGSGKNYKAHSCNALQSHQSICVNEGGCPFKTFDSKYLENVLKSINFEVEDIEDIKSLTKKKRFKEACCVSLLKKMSMSVNELRTMGNTTEGNLLVTDAVKDNHDISKWFDSISLQNLSSDSYSVNKNFIQEPEFLTKLSSVLMSP
;
A
#
# COMPACT_ATOMS: atom_id res chain seq x y z
N MET A 1 -3.96 12.91 2.08
CA MET A 1 -4.23 13.50 0.75
C MET A 1 -5.53 14.31 0.84
N SER A 2 -5.49 15.55 0.39
CA SER A 2 -6.62 16.46 0.34
C SER A 2 -7.49 16.23 -0.89
N CYS A 3 -8.74 16.69 -0.83
CA CYS A 3 -9.66 16.64 -1.97
C CYS A 3 -9.08 17.33 -3.22
N HIS A 4 -8.33 18.42 -3.05
CA HIS A 4 -7.71 19.14 -4.18
C HIS A 4 -6.59 18.32 -4.82
N GLU A 5 -5.70 17.73 -4.03
CA GLU A 5 -4.62 16.88 -4.53
C GLU A 5 -5.16 15.68 -5.31
N VAL A 6 -6.24 15.04 -4.82
CA VAL A 6 -6.89 13.93 -5.54
C VAL A 6 -7.46 14.40 -6.88
N LEU A 7 -8.11 15.56 -6.92
CA LEU A 7 -8.63 16.12 -8.17
C LEU A 7 -7.52 16.38 -9.19
N THR A 8 -6.39 16.92 -8.73
CA THR A 8 -5.21 17.16 -9.58
C THR A 8 -4.62 15.84 -10.09
N LEU A 9 -4.53 14.82 -9.24
CA LEU A 9 -4.07 13.49 -9.62
C LEU A 9 -4.97 12.86 -10.69
N PHE A 10 -6.29 12.88 -10.47
CA PHE A 10 -7.25 12.35 -11.44
C PHE A 10 -7.23 13.14 -12.74
N MET A 11 -7.11 14.47 -12.68
CA MET A 11 -6.97 15.29 -13.88
C MET A 11 -5.74 14.88 -14.68
N LYS A 12 -4.57 14.73 -14.02
CA LYS A 12 -3.33 14.34 -14.68
C LYS A 12 -3.44 12.96 -15.32
N GLU A 13 -3.93 11.98 -14.57
CA GLU A 13 -4.02 10.58 -15.02
C GLU A 13 -5.01 10.41 -16.18
N TYR A 14 -6.22 10.95 -16.04
CA TYR A 14 -7.29 10.81 -17.03
C TYR A 14 -7.12 11.73 -18.26
N SER A 15 -6.09 12.59 -18.25
CA SER A 15 -5.67 13.35 -19.43
C SER A 15 -4.57 12.62 -20.22
N LEU A 16 -4.01 11.51 -19.71
CA LEU A 16 -3.04 10.72 -20.46
C LEU A 16 -3.71 10.08 -21.69
N PRO A 17 -2.99 10.01 -22.83
CA PRO A 17 -3.53 9.36 -24.02
C PRO A 17 -3.85 7.89 -23.77
N THR A 18 -4.94 7.41 -24.35
CA THR A 18 -5.41 6.02 -24.19
C THR A 18 -4.46 4.97 -24.77
N TYR A 19 -3.47 5.35 -25.58
CA TYR A 19 -2.41 4.45 -26.06
C TYR A 19 -1.23 4.32 -25.08
N ASN A 20 -1.14 5.22 -24.08
CA ASN A 20 -0.11 5.22 -23.04
C ASN A 20 -0.57 4.52 -21.75
N CYS A 21 -1.78 3.93 -21.72
CA CYS A 21 -2.12 3.05 -20.61
C CYS A 21 -1.25 1.78 -20.73
N GLU A 22 -0.27 1.63 -19.83
CA GLU A 22 0.70 0.52 -19.84
C GLU A 22 0.06 -0.87 -19.67
N SER A 23 -1.25 -0.95 -19.44
CA SER A 23 -2.03 -2.17 -19.59
C SER A 23 -2.07 -2.61 -21.05
N LYS A 24 -1.03 -3.32 -21.50
CA LYS A 24 -0.99 -4.02 -22.79
C LYS A 24 -2.25 -4.87 -22.97
N GLY A 25 -3.23 -4.34 -23.71
CA GLY A 25 -4.45 -5.05 -24.08
C GLY A 25 -5.79 -4.50 -23.54
N SER A 26 -5.80 -3.43 -22.73
CA SER A 26 -7.06 -2.78 -22.34
C SER A 26 -7.36 -1.57 -23.24
N ILE A 27 -8.49 -1.60 -23.96
CA ILE A 27 -9.02 -0.41 -24.64
C ILE A 27 -9.68 0.44 -23.56
N CYS A 28 -8.88 1.24 -22.84
CA CYS A 28 -9.45 2.22 -21.94
C CYS A 28 -10.01 3.38 -22.77
N SER A 29 -11.30 3.69 -22.57
CA SER A 29 -11.92 4.91 -23.10
C SER A 29 -12.13 5.84 -21.91
N HIS A 30 -11.13 6.68 -21.66
CA HIS A 30 -11.23 7.66 -20.61
C HIS A 30 -10.62 8.99 -21.07
N SER A 31 -11.34 10.07 -20.79
CA SER A 31 -10.94 11.41 -21.16
C SER A 31 -11.39 12.35 -20.06
N TRP A 32 -10.44 13.08 -19.48
CA TRP A 32 -10.75 14.10 -18.50
C TRP A 32 -11.69 15.16 -19.09
N SER A 33 -11.48 15.62 -20.33
CA SER A 33 -12.33 16.66 -20.94
C SER A 33 -13.79 16.24 -21.00
N ASP A 34 -14.04 14.97 -21.32
CA ASP A 34 -15.39 14.49 -21.63
C ASP A 34 -16.17 14.12 -20.36
N SER A 35 -15.46 13.73 -19.29
CA SER A 35 -16.07 13.24 -18.04
C SER A 35 -15.68 14.02 -16.78
N LYS A 36 -15.01 15.18 -16.90
CA LYS A 36 -14.54 16.04 -15.79
C LYS A 36 -15.60 16.24 -14.70
N ALA A 37 -16.80 16.65 -15.09
CA ALA A 37 -17.88 16.95 -14.14
C ALA A 37 -18.27 15.73 -13.28
N ARG A 38 -18.27 14.53 -13.89
CA ARG A 38 -18.57 13.27 -13.19
C ARG A 38 -17.47 12.94 -12.18
N TYR A 39 -16.20 13.05 -12.57
CA TYR A 39 -15.08 12.78 -11.66
C TYR A 39 -15.06 13.76 -10.48
N ILE A 40 -15.22 15.06 -10.74
CA ILE A 40 -15.25 16.09 -9.70
C ILE A 40 -16.38 15.79 -8.71
N TYR A 41 -17.59 15.56 -9.20
CA TYR A 41 -18.73 15.25 -8.34
C TYR A 41 -18.46 14.02 -7.46
N SER A 42 -17.98 12.93 -8.05
CA SER A 42 -17.70 11.68 -7.32
C SER A 42 -16.64 11.87 -6.24
N ILE A 43 -15.53 12.55 -6.55
CA ILE A 43 -14.46 12.81 -5.59
C ILE A 43 -14.98 13.71 -4.47
N GLU A 44 -15.62 14.82 -4.79
CA GLU A 44 -16.18 15.72 -3.78
C GLU A 44 -17.23 15.03 -2.91
N HIS A 45 -18.03 14.12 -3.47
CA HIS A 45 -19.00 13.32 -2.73
C HIS A 45 -18.33 12.38 -1.72
N LEU A 46 -17.26 11.69 -2.12
CA LEU A 46 -16.47 10.83 -1.22
C LEU A 46 -15.84 11.63 -0.07
N TYR A 47 -15.47 12.89 -0.31
CA TYR A 47 -14.97 13.81 0.72
C TYR A 47 -16.10 14.50 1.52
N GLY A 48 -17.37 14.14 1.30
CA GLY A 48 -18.51 14.74 2.00
C GLY A 48 -18.83 16.18 1.60
N LYS A 49 -18.29 16.68 0.48
CA LYS A 49 -18.48 18.05 -0.03
C LYS A 49 -19.64 18.19 -1.03
N ARG A 50 -20.25 17.07 -1.44
CA ARG A 50 -21.43 17.00 -2.32
C ARG A 50 -22.48 16.05 -1.75
N GLY A 51 -23.75 16.27 -2.12
CA GLY A 51 -24.85 15.37 -1.81
C GLY A 51 -25.13 15.28 -0.30
N SER A 52 -25.30 14.05 0.21
CA SER A 52 -25.68 13.78 1.62
C SER A 52 -24.60 14.11 2.67
N GLY A 53 -23.44 14.63 2.27
CA GLY A 53 -22.41 15.11 3.22
C GLY A 53 -21.83 14.02 4.14
N LYS A 54 -21.86 12.75 3.71
CA LYS A 54 -21.40 11.63 4.54
C LYS A 54 -19.88 11.63 4.68
N ASN A 55 -19.42 11.22 5.86
CA ASN A 55 -18.01 10.95 6.13
C ASN A 55 -17.66 9.51 5.68
N TYR A 56 -17.33 9.35 4.40
CA TYR A 56 -16.91 8.06 3.84
C TYR A 56 -15.55 7.67 4.40
N LYS A 57 -15.46 6.45 4.95
CA LYS A 57 -14.21 5.87 5.44
C LYS A 57 -13.68 4.85 4.43
N ALA A 58 -12.36 4.73 4.37
CA ALA A 58 -11.72 3.65 3.62
C ALA A 58 -12.18 2.28 4.13
N HIS A 59 -12.26 1.31 3.23
CA HIS A 59 -12.66 -0.05 3.58
C HIS A 59 -11.64 -0.73 4.49
N SER A 60 -12.14 -1.51 5.46
CA SER A 60 -11.29 -2.38 6.28
C SER A 60 -10.88 -3.64 5.51
N CYS A 61 -9.83 -4.32 5.98
CA CYS A 61 -9.45 -5.62 5.41
C CYS A 61 -10.60 -6.62 5.42
N ASN A 62 -11.40 -6.64 6.49
CA ASN A 62 -12.57 -7.53 6.58
C ASN A 62 -13.61 -7.19 5.51
N ALA A 63 -13.90 -5.90 5.28
CA ALA A 63 -14.81 -5.48 4.23
C ALA A 63 -14.29 -5.86 2.83
N LEU A 64 -13.00 -5.60 2.55
CA LEU A 64 -12.37 -5.97 1.27
C LEU A 64 -12.32 -7.48 1.05
N GLN A 65 -12.20 -8.26 2.11
CA GLN A 65 -12.22 -9.72 2.05
C GLN A 65 -13.66 -10.25 1.93
N SER A 66 -14.66 -9.62 2.53
CA SER A 66 -16.05 -10.09 2.43
C SER A 66 -16.67 -9.83 1.07
N HIS A 67 -16.23 -8.76 0.37
CA HIS A 67 -16.70 -8.48 -0.97
C HIS A 67 -16.10 -9.44 -1.98
N GLN A 68 -16.97 -10.19 -2.66
CA GLN A 68 -16.58 -10.96 -3.83
C GLN A 68 -16.52 -10.00 -5.02
N SER A 69 -15.31 -9.67 -5.48
CA SER A 69 -15.20 -8.85 -6.68
C SER A 69 -15.73 -9.63 -7.88
N ILE A 70 -16.53 -8.96 -8.71
CA ILE A 70 -17.08 -9.50 -9.97
C ILE A 70 -15.97 -9.60 -11.02
N CYS A 71 -14.92 -8.76 -10.90
CA CYS A 71 -13.77 -8.76 -11.79
C CYS A 71 -12.52 -9.20 -11.01
N VAL A 72 -11.79 -10.18 -11.56
CA VAL A 72 -10.59 -10.78 -10.93
C VAL A 72 -9.48 -9.73 -10.70
N ASN A 73 -9.51 -8.62 -11.46
CA ASN A 73 -8.44 -7.63 -11.50
C ASN A 73 -8.81 -6.25 -10.94
N GLU A 74 -10.05 -6.05 -10.45
CA GLU A 74 -10.49 -4.75 -9.94
C GLU A 74 -11.08 -4.88 -8.54
N GLY A 75 -10.39 -4.31 -7.56
CA GLY A 75 -10.83 -4.24 -6.17
C GLY A 75 -10.70 -5.53 -5.35
N GLY A 76 -10.74 -5.39 -4.02
CA GLY A 76 -10.69 -6.51 -3.07
C GLY A 76 -9.31 -6.80 -2.49
N CYS A 77 -9.17 -7.96 -1.83
CA CYS A 77 -7.94 -8.43 -1.21
C CYS A 77 -7.20 -9.42 -2.13
N PRO A 78 -6.00 -9.09 -2.66
CA PRO A 78 -5.25 -9.95 -3.58
C PRO A 78 -4.97 -11.36 -3.04
N PHE A 79 -4.67 -11.46 -1.73
CA PHE A 79 -4.41 -12.73 -1.07
C PHE A 79 -5.65 -13.63 -0.96
N LYS A 80 -6.85 -13.09 -1.16
CA LYS A 80 -8.09 -13.88 -1.19
C LYS A 80 -8.57 -14.16 -2.62
N THR A 81 -8.46 -13.17 -3.51
CA THR A 81 -9.08 -13.22 -4.84
C THR A 81 -8.18 -13.86 -5.90
N PHE A 82 -6.86 -13.72 -5.80
CA PHE A 82 -5.95 -14.27 -6.79
C PHE A 82 -5.83 -15.78 -6.62
N ASP A 83 -5.76 -16.50 -7.75
CA ASP A 83 -5.39 -17.90 -7.71
C ASP A 83 -3.91 -18.04 -7.33
N SER A 84 -3.56 -19.22 -6.83
CA SER A 84 -2.22 -19.47 -6.29
C SER A 84 -1.11 -19.25 -7.33
N LYS A 85 -1.38 -19.47 -8.63
CA LYS A 85 -0.37 -19.31 -9.68
C LYS A 85 -0.21 -17.85 -10.06
N TYR A 86 -1.31 -17.11 -10.18
CA TYR A 86 -1.26 -15.68 -10.43
C TYR A 86 -0.61 -14.91 -9.27
N LEU A 87 -0.95 -15.24 -8.02
CA LEU A 87 -0.32 -14.63 -6.84
C LEU A 87 1.20 -14.85 -6.85
N GLU A 88 1.66 -16.06 -7.14
CA GLU A 88 3.08 -16.38 -7.26
C GLU A 88 3.77 -15.55 -8.35
N ASN A 89 3.16 -15.44 -9.52
CA ASN A 89 3.72 -14.63 -10.61
C ASN A 89 3.83 -13.14 -10.23
N VAL A 90 2.81 -12.60 -9.55
CA VAL A 90 2.83 -11.21 -9.06
C VAL A 90 3.95 -11.03 -8.04
N LEU A 91 4.09 -11.92 -7.06
CA LEU A 91 5.16 -11.84 -6.06
C LEU A 91 6.56 -11.97 -6.68
N LYS A 92 6.73 -12.83 -7.68
CA LYS A 92 8.00 -12.92 -8.44
C LYS A 92 8.31 -11.63 -9.20
N SER A 93 7.30 -10.99 -9.80
CA SER A 93 7.50 -9.73 -10.53
C SER A 93 7.93 -8.55 -9.65
N ILE A 94 7.73 -8.66 -8.34
CA ILE A 94 8.20 -7.68 -7.34
C ILE A 94 9.44 -8.19 -6.57
N ASN A 95 10.17 -9.15 -7.15
CA ASN A 95 11.45 -9.69 -6.68
C ASN A 95 11.42 -10.42 -5.33
N PHE A 96 10.31 -11.07 -4.96
CA PHE A 96 10.30 -11.92 -3.78
C PHE A 96 11.05 -13.23 -4.02
N GLU A 97 11.80 -13.67 -3.01
CA GLU A 97 12.47 -14.96 -3.01
C GLU A 97 11.48 -16.13 -2.96
N VAL A 98 11.90 -17.30 -3.47
CA VAL A 98 11.01 -18.47 -3.61
C VAL A 98 10.50 -18.96 -2.25
N GLU A 99 11.34 -18.90 -1.21
CA GLU A 99 10.99 -19.29 0.16
C GLU A 99 9.90 -18.39 0.73
N ASP A 100 10.06 -17.06 0.57
CA ASP A 100 9.08 -16.08 1.05
C ASP A 100 7.72 -16.23 0.35
N ILE A 101 7.74 -16.58 -0.94
CA ILE A 101 6.53 -16.84 -1.71
C ILE A 101 5.78 -18.07 -1.18
N GLU A 102 6.49 -19.15 -0.85
CA GLU A 102 5.86 -20.35 -0.29
C GLU A 102 5.26 -20.11 1.09
N ASP A 103 5.91 -19.30 1.94
CA ASP A 103 5.37 -18.89 3.24
C ASP A 103 4.06 -18.09 3.07
N ILE A 104 4.05 -17.10 2.18
CA ILE A 104 2.87 -16.29 1.87
C ILE A 104 1.74 -17.16 1.30
N LYS A 105 2.06 -18.11 0.42
CA LYS A 105 1.08 -19.08 -0.13
C LYS A 105 0.52 -19.99 0.97
N SER A 106 1.35 -20.44 1.91
CA SER A 106 0.93 -21.26 3.05
C SER A 106 -0.07 -20.51 3.94
N LEU A 107 0.19 -19.23 4.24
CA LEU A 107 -0.74 -18.37 5.00
C LEU A 107 -2.06 -18.16 4.26
N THR A 108 -1.98 -17.95 2.95
CA THR A 108 -3.14 -17.79 2.07
C THR A 108 -4.02 -19.04 2.04
N LYS A 109 -3.43 -20.24 1.91
CA LYS A 109 -4.14 -21.53 1.98
C LYS A 109 -4.86 -21.72 3.32
N LYS A 110 -4.27 -21.24 4.41
CA LYS A 110 -4.86 -21.24 5.76
C LYS A 110 -5.92 -20.15 5.97
N LYS A 111 -6.26 -19.37 4.93
CA LYS A 111 -7.19 -18.23 4.98
C LYS A 111 -6.74 -17.10 5.92
N ARG A 112 -5.45 -17.03 6.25
CA ARG A 112 -4.84 -15.99 7.09
C ARG A 112 -4.38 -14.81 6.23
N PHE A 113 -5.32 -14.18 5.51
CA PHE A 113 -5.01 -13.18 4.48
C PHE A 113 -4.37 -11.90 5.02
N LYS A 114 -4.80 -11.44 6.20
CA LYS A 114 -4.22 -10.25 6.85
C LYS A 114 -2.75 -10.48 7.16
N GLU A 115 -2.41 -11.67 7.64
CA GLU A 115 -1.04 -12.01 7.99
C GLU A 115 -0.16 -12.15 6.75
N ALA A 116 -0.66 -12.80 5.70
CA ALA A 116 0.01 -12.86 4.40
C ALA A 116 0.34 -11.45 3.88
N CYS A 117 -0.61 -10.51 3.98
CA CYS A 117 -0.40 -9.10 3.63
C CYS A 117 0.67 -8.44 4.50
N CYS A 118 0.59 -8.59 5.83
CA CYS A 118 1.59 -8.03 6.73
C CYS A 118 2.99 -8.57 6.41
N VAL A 119 3.17 -9.89 6.35
CA VAL A 119 4.46 -10.51 6.00
C VAL A 119 4.99 -9.98 4.67
N SER A 120 4.15 -9.91 3.65
CA SER A 120 4.57 -9.37 2.34
C SER A 120 5.05 -7.92 2.43
N LEU A 121 4.37 -7.07 3.21
CA LEU A 121 4.77 -5.68 3.39
C LEU A 121 6.13 -5.59 4.10
N LEU A 122 6.33 -6.38 5.16
CA LEU A 122 7.58 -6.37 5.93
C LEU A 122 8.76 -6.81 5.06
N LYS A 123 8.57 -7.86 4.27
CA LYS A 123 9.59 -8.37 3.35
C LYS A 123 9.95 -7.31 2.31
N LYS A 124 8.95 -6.70 1.68
CA LYS A 124 9.17 -5.61 0.72
C LYS A 124 9.93 -4.43 1.33
N MET A 125 9.60 -4.03 2.55
CA MET A 125 10.32 -2.97 3.27
C MET A 125 11.78 -3.36 3.52
N SER A 126 12.04 -4.60 3.93
CA SER A 126 13.40 -5.08 4.18
C SER A 126 14.26 -5.11 2.91
N MET A 127 13.65 -5.45 1.75
CA MET A 127 14.31 -5.42 0.46
C MET A 127 14.74 -3.99 0.09
N SER A 128 13.82 -3.02 0.18
CA SER A 128 14.13 -1.62 -0.12
C SER A 128 15.23 -1.04 0.79
N VAL A 129 15.26 -1.41 2.08
CA VAL A 129 16.35 -1.00 2.99
C VAL A 129 17.69 -1.62 2.58
N ASN A 130 17.69 -2.89 2.16
CA ASN A 130 18.90 -3.55 1.72
C ASN A 130 19.43 -2.97 0.39
N GLU A 131 18.55 -2.62 -0.54
CA GLU A 131 18.90 -1.93 -1.78
C GLU A 131 19.57 -0.57 -1.53
N LEU A 132 19.08 0.20 -0.55
CA LEU A 132 19.72 1.46 -0.16
C LEU A 132 21.11 1.24 0.49
N ARG A 133 21.30 0.15 1.22
CA ARG A 133 22.59 -0.18 1.86
C ARG A 133 23.64 -0.63 0.84
N THR A 134 23.25 -1.34 -0.21
CA THR A 134 24.20 -1.79 -1.24
C THR A 134 24.71 -0.63 -2.11
N MET A 135 23.92 0.43 -2.28
CA MET A 135 24.33 1.66 -2.97
C MET A 135 25.27 2.57 -2.15
N GLY A 136 25.25 2.48 -0.81
CA GLY A 136 26.09 3.29 0.08
C GLY A 136 27.52 2.79 0.29
N ASN A 137 27.87 1.61 -0.25
CA ASN A 137 29.18 0.99 -0.03
C ASN A 137 30.22 1.27 -1.13
N THR A 138 29.92 2.13 -2.11
CA THR A 138 30.93 2.68 -3.02
C THR A 138 31.59 3.92 -2.40
N THR A 139 32.77 3.69 -1.80
CA THR A 139 33.87 4.63 -1.50
C THR A 139 33.53 6.13 -1.40
N GLU A 140 33.63 6.64 -0.16
CA GLU A 140 33.60 8.04 0.30
C GLU A 140 32.32 8.46 1.05
N GLY A 141 32.12 7.91 2.26
CA GLY A 141 31.03 8.34 3.14
C GLY A 141 31.03 7.72 4.54
N ASN A 142 32.19 7.33 5.08
CA ASN A 142 32.29 6.56 6.32
C ASN A 142 32.10 7.37 7.64
N LEU A 143 31.48 8.55 7.63
CA LEU A 143 31.29 9.34 8.85
C LEU A 143 29.83 9.73 9.18
N LEU A 144 28.83 9.35 8.35
CA LEU A 144 27.42 9.70 8.61
C LEU A 144 26.49 8.49 8.80
N VAL A 145 26.96 7.27 8.57
CA VAL A 145 26.11 6.07 8.52
C VAL A 145 25.92 5.42 9.91
N THR A 146 26.78 5.70 10.88
CA THR A 146 26.75 4.99 12.17
C THR A 146 25.58 5.37 13.08
N ASP A 147 24.98 6.54 12.86
CA ASP A 147 23.91 7.03 13.74
C ASP A 147 22.51 6.58 13.25
N ALA A 148 22.28 6.49 11.93
CA ALA A 148 21.02 5.97 11.37
C ALA A 148 20.88 4.43 11.45
N VAL A 149 21.98 3.70 11.67
CA VAL A 149 21.97 2.23 11.78
C VAL A 149 21.63 1.76 13.20
N LYS A 150 21.86 2.57 14.24
CA LYS A 150 21.49 2.20 15.62
C LYS A 150 19.96 2.14 15.82
N ASP A 151 19.22 3.02 15.15
CA ASP A 151 17.75 3.04 15.22
C ASP A 151 17.11 1.87 14.45
N ASN A 152 17.84 1.22 13.53
CA ASN A 152 17.35 0.04 12.79
C ASN A 152 17.25 -1.22 13.66
N HIS A 153 17.98 -1.32 14.77
CA HIS A 153 17.83 -2.42 15.73
C HIS A 153 16.47 -2.38 16.45
N ASP A 154 15.82 -1.21 16.48
CA ASP A 154 14.53 -1.02 17.12
C ASP A 154 13.34 -1.44 16.24
N ILE A 155 13.55 -1.51 14.92
CA ILE A 155 12.52 -1.98 13.97
C ILE A 155 12.29 -3.49 14.14
N SER A 156 13.35 -4.27 14.33
CA SER A 156 13.25 -5.71 14.64
C SER A 156 12.47 -5.95 15.95
N LYS A 157 12.72 -5.14 16.99
CA LYS A 157 11.98 -5.21 18.25
C LYS A 157 10.51 -4.77 18.12
N TRP A 158 10.24 -3.77 17.27
CA TRP A 158 8.88 -3.37 16.93
C TRP A 158 8.15 -4.48 16.14
N PHE A 159 8.83 -5.18 15.24
CA PHE A 159 8.29 -6.34 14.51
C PHE A 159 7.94 -7.51 15.44
N ASP A 160 8.77 -7.78 16.45
CA ASP A 160 8.50 -8.78 17.46
C ASP A 160 7.34 -8.37 18.39
N SER A 161 7.20 -7.07 18.67
CA SER A 161 6.11 -6.52 19.49
C SER A 161 4.75 -6.53 18.77
N ILE A 162 4.71 -6.34 17.46
CA ILE A 162 3.47 -6.46 16.66
C ILE A 162 2.98 -7.90 16.60
N SER A 163 3.90 -8.87 16.54
CA SER A 163 3.56 -10.29 16.45
C SER A 163 2.88 -10.85 17.72
N LEU A 164 2.98 -10.16 18.86
CA LEU A 164 2.52 -10.71 20.15
C LEU A 164 1.38 -9.94 20.86
N GLN A 165 0.99 -8.73 20.43
CA GLN A 165 0.02 -7.93 21.23
C GLN A 165 -1.27 -7.47 20.54
N ASN A 166 -1.45 -7.64 19.22
CA ASN A 166 -2.66 -7.13 18.53
C ASN A 166 -3.55 -8.21 17.90
N LEU A 167 -3.51 -9.42 18.44
CA LEU A 167 -4.31 -10.58 17.98
C LEU A 167 -5.44 -11.00 18.92
N SER A 168 -5.70 -10.26 20.01
CA SER A 168 -6.86 -10.52 20.87
C SER A 168 -7.75 -9.30 21.04
N SER A 169 -9.05 -9.58 20.95
CA SER A 169 -10.22 -8.79 21.35
C SER A 169 -10.68 -7.63 20.47
N ASP A 170 -11.82 -7.89 19.81
CA ASP A 170 -12.85 -6.94 19.48
C ASP A 170 -13.09 -5.94 20.62
N SER A 171 -12.84 -4.66 20.39
CA SER A 171 -13.67 -3.56 20.89
C SER A 171 -13.26 -2.24 20.24
N TYR A 172 -14.19 -1.66 19.51
CA TYR A 172 -14.09 -0.29 19.03
C TYR A 172 -14.20 0.66 20.22
N SER A 173 -13.08 1.27 20.61
CA SER A 173 -13.00 2.61 21.20
C SER A 173 -11.55 3.10 21.10
N VAL A 174 -11.20 3.70 19.96
CA VAL A 174 -9.90 4.37 19.83
C VAL A 174 -9.96 5.67 20.61
N ASN A 175 -9.22 5.66 21.71
CA ASN A 175 -8.93 6.78 22.60
C ASN A 175 -8.33 7.96 21.80
N LYS A 176 -8.82 9.18 22.04
CA LYS A 176 -8.53 10.40 21.24
C LYS A 176 -7.10 10.98 21.39
N ASN A 177 -6.15 10.24 21.97
CA ASN A 177 -4.81 10.76 22.31
C ASN A 177 -3.64 10.07 21.58
N PHE A 178 -3.87 9.41 20.44
CA PHE A 178 -2.78 8.85 19.61
C PHE A 178 -2.71 9.51 18.23
N ILE A 179 -2.67 10.84 18.23
CA ILE A 179 -2.06 11.61 17.14
C ILE A 179 -0.91 12.38 17.79
N GLN A 180 0.18 11.67 18.01
CA GLN A 180 1.48 12.29 17.91
C GLN A 180 2.20 11.46 16.86
N GLU A 181 2.31 12.04 15.66
CA GLU A 181 3.07 11.44 14.56
C GLU A 181 4.42 10.99 15.10
N PRO A 182 4.82 9.72 14.94
CA PRO A 182 6.24 9.43 15.03
C PRO A 182 6.88 10.12 13.83
N GLU A 183 7.76 11.10 14.10
CA GLU A 183 8.61 11.85 13.15
C GLU A 183 9.33 10.97 12.10
N PHE A 184 9.28 9.65 12.28
CA PHE A 184 9.81 8.62 11.40
C PHE A 184 9.06 8.49 10.06
N LEU A 185 7.73 8.62 10.04
CA LEU A 185 6.97 8.49 8.79
C LEU A 185 7.15 9.70 7.86
N THR A 186 7.33 10.89 8.44
CA THR A 186 7.68 12.11 7.72
C THR A 186 9.08 12.00 7.09
N LYS A 187 10.05 11.45 7.82
CA LYS A 187 11.42 11.20 7.31
C LYS A 187 11.49 10.14 6.21
N LEU A 188 10.66 9.10 6.26
CA LEU A 188 10.58 8.10 5.18
C LEU A 188 9.93 8.66 3.91
N SER A 189 8.92 9.53 4.04
CA SER A 189 8.28 10.18 2.88
C SER A 189 9.22 11.12 2.12
N SER A 190 10.13 11.81 2.80
CA SER A 190 11.11 12.69 2.16
C SER A 190 12.20 11.95 1.39
N VAL A 191 12.53 10.71 1.79
CA VAL A 191 13.56 9.88 1.13
C VAL A 191 12.99 9.16 -0.09
N LEU A 192 11.71 8.78 -0.07
CA LEU A 192 11.08 8.00 -1.16
C LEU A 192 10.44 8.86 -2.27
N MET A 193 10.42 10.20 -2.13
CA MET A 193 9.77 11.11 -3.09
C MET A 193 10.69 12.22 -3.64
N SER A 194 12.01 12.04 -3.64
CA SER A 194 12.90 12.88 -4.45
C SER A 194 13.14 12.20 -5.81
N PRO A 195 13.12 12.96 -6.92
CA PRO A 195 13.11 12.44 -8.29
C PRO A 195 14.36 11.66 -8.68
#